data_AF-A0A1L8SN32-F1
#
_entry.id   AF-A0A1L8SN32-F1
#
_cell.length_a   1.000
_cell.length_b   1.000
_cell.length_c   1.000
_cell.angle_alpha   90.00
_cell.angle_beta   90.00
_cell.angle_gamma   90.00
#
_symmetry.space_group_name_H-M   'P 1'
#
loop_
_entity.id
_entity.type
_entity.pdbx_description
1 polymer ?
#
loop_
_entity_poly.entity_id
_entity_poly.type
_entity_poly.pdbx_seq_one_letter_code
_entity_poly.pdbx_strand_id
1 'polypeptide(L)'
;MAINNIINLDEKLSLTKRLRIAGQDYDVIISDEVDQALANYTNIEVSVQLRDMASKLEKMDDTETATADQYKSFTQNEIESMRDSALATLDAVLGEGEGRRVYEFYGSSTKVLNTVIGLIQAELDKVMVERKKTADKHYSNRHKNDKKK
;
A
#
# COMPACT_ATOMS: atom_id res chain seq x y z
N MET A 1 -44.74 17.23 -9.57
CA MET A 1 -43.43 17.11 -8.90
C MET A 1 -42.60 16.13 -9.70
N ALA A 2 -41.57 16.60 -10.40
CA ALA A 2 -40.62 15.70 -11.05
C ALA A 2 -39.81 15.02 -9.95
N ILE A 3 -40.01 13.72 -9.76
CA ILE A 3 -39.11 12.90 -8.96
C ILE A 3 -37.79 12.92 -9.71
N ASN A 4 -36.77 13.56 -9.14
CA ASN A 4 -35.41 13.52 -9.68
C ASN A 4 -34.97 12.05 -9.74
N ASN A 5 -35.13 11.44 -10.91
CA ASN A 5 -34.84 10.03 -11.19
C ASN A 5 -33.35 9.84 -11.54
N ILE A 6 -32.48 10.66 -10.94
CA ILE A 6 -31.04 10.62 -11.17
C ILE A 6 -30.45 9.62 -10.18
N ILE A 7 -29.97 8.50 -10.71
CA ILE A 7 -29.21 7.53 -9.92
C ILE A 7 -27.77 8.07 -9.83
N ASN A 8 -27.34 8.46 -8.63
CA ASN A 8 -25.97 8.91 -8.38
C ASN A 8 -25.01 7.71 -8.40
N LEU A 9 -24.36 7.49 -9.54
CA LEU A 9 -23.35 6.45 -9.68
C LEU A 9 -22.03 6.84 -9.05
N ASP A 10 -21.71 8.15 -8.96
CA ASP A 10 -20.47 8.64 -8.37
C ASP A 10 -20.38 8.32 -6.89
N GLU A 11 -21.50 8.46 -6.16
CA GLU A 11 -21.58 8.05 -4.75
C GLU A 11 -21.44 6.54 -4.58
N LYS A 12 -21.99 5.75 -5.51
CA LYS A 12 -21.92 4.28 -5.49
C LYS A 12 -20.54 3.74 -5.90
N LEU A 13 -19.81 4.49 -6.71
CA LEU A 13 -18.50 4.13 -7.25
C LEU A 13 -17.37 4.98 -6.66
N SER A 14 -17.63 5.79 -5.62
CA SER A 14 -16.63 6.68 -5.03
C SER A 14 -15.40 5.92 -4.58
N LEU A 15 -14.30 6.13 -5.31
CA LEU A 15 -13.01 5.46 -5.12
C LEU A 15 -12.18 6.14 -4.02
N THR A 16 -12.74 7.08 -3.28
CA THR A 16 -11.98 7.88 -2.32
C THR A 16 -12.15 7.34 -0.91
N LYS A 17 -11.04 7.14 -0.20
CA LYS A 17 -11.01 6.78 1.22
C LYS A 17 -10.29 7.89 1.99
N ARG A 18 -10.95 8.43 3.00
CA ARG A 18 -10.33 9.40 3.90
C ARG A 18 -9.51 8.69 4.98
N LEU A 19 -8.23 9.03 5.09
CA LEU A 19 -7.27 8.47 6.04
C LEU A 19 -6.65 9.60 6.88
N ARG A 20 -6.25 9.30 8.12
CA ARG A 20 -5.45 10.21 8.95
C ARG A 20 -4.08 9.63 9.21
N ILE A 21 -3.03 10.33 8.77
CA ILE A 21 -1.64 9.87 8.83
C ILE A 21 -0.76 11.03 9.33
N ALA A 22 0.04 10.78 10.37
CA ALA A 22 0.95 11.79 10.94
C ALA A 22 0.26 13.15 11.20
N GLY A 23 -0.95 13.10 11.78
CA GLY A 23 -1.74 14.29 12.14
C GLY A 23 -2.50 14.98 11.01
N GLN A 24 -2.37 14.54 9.76
CA GLN A 24 -3.01 15.13 8.59
C GLN A 24 -4.06 14.19 7.99
N ASP A 25 -5.13 14.75 7.45
CA ASP A 25 -6.17 14.02 6.73
C ASP A 25 -5.86 13.98 5.23
N TYR A 26 -6.04 12.82 4.61
CA TYR A 26 -5.85 12.57 3.18
C TYR A 26 -7.10 11.95 2.59
N ASP A 27 -7.51 12.43 1.43
CA ASP A 27 -8.51 11.80 0.60
C ASP A 27 -7.77 10.97 -0.47
N VAL A 28 -7.53 9.70 -0.16
CA VAL A 28 -6.77 8.79 -1.05
C VAL A 28 -7.71 8.20 -2.09
N ILE A 29 -7.41 8.43 -3.35
CA ILE A 29 -8.16 7.89 -4.48
C ILE A 29 -7.59 6.52 -4.83
N ILE A 30 -8.42 5.49 -4.72
CA ILE A 30 -8.09 4.15 -5.19
C ILE A 30 -8.04 4.20 -6.72
N SER A 31 -6.85 4.01 -7.26
CA SER A 31 -6.52 4.09 -8.68
C SER A 31 -5.46 3.06 -9.00
N ASP A 32 -5.32 2.71 -10.28
CA ASP A 32 -4.30 1.75 -10.73
C ASP A 32 -2.89 2.20 -10.33
N GLU A 33 -2.62 3.51 -10.32
CA GLU A 33 -1.33 4.07 -9.90
C GLU A 33 -1.06 3.86 -8.40
N VAL A 34 -2.05 4.14 -7.54
CA VAL A 34 -1.94 3.92 -6.09
C VAL A 34 -1.81 2.42 -5.78
N ASP A 35 -2.63 1.59 -6.41
CA ASP A 35 -2.60 0.14 -6.22
C ASP A 35 -1.25 -0.44 -6.70
N GLN A 36 -0.73 0.05 -7.83
CA GLN A 36 0.57 -0.35 -8.35
C GLN A 36 1.71 0.09 -7.43
N ALA A 37 1.69 1.32 -6.92
CA ALA A 37 2.71 1.81 -5.98
C ALA A 37 2.75 0.94 -4.71
N LEU A 38 1.58 0.69 -4.11
CA LEU A 38 1.47 -0.15 -2.91
C LEU A 38 1.91 -1.59 -3.19
N ALA A 39 1.45 -2.20 -4.29
CA ALA A 39 1.78 -3.58 -4.63
C ALA A 39 3.24 -3.78 -5.02
N ASN A 40 3.84 -2.84 -5.75
CA ASN A 40 5.26 -2.86 -6.08
C ASN A 40 6.09 -2.86 -4.79
N TYR A 41 5.76 -1.99 -3.84
CA TYR A 41 6.48 -1.94 -2.59
C TYR A 41 6.31 -3.23 -1.76
N THR A 42 5.06 -3.61 -1.45
CA THR A 42 4.80 -4.68 -0.48
C THR A 42 5.07 -6.07 -1.02
N ASN A 43 4.82 -6.32 -2.31
CA ASN A 43 4.95 -7.67 -2.89
C ASN A 43 6.28 -7.86 -3.62
N ILE A 44 6.84 -6.81 -4.22
CA ILE A 44 8.03 -6.93 -5.06
C ILE A 44 9.26 -6.43 -4.31
N GLU A 45 9.33 -5.14 -3.97
CA GLU A 45 10.55 -4.52 -3.45
C GLU A 45 10.94 -5.13 -2.10
N VAL A 46 10.04 -5.20 -1.14
CA VAL A 46 10.32 -5.81 0.17
C VAL A 46 10.71 -7.28 0.03
N SER A 47 10.00 -8.05 -0.80
CA SER A 47 10.26 -9.49 -0.98
C SER A 47 11.60 -9.76 -1.67
N VAL A 48 11.90 -9.01 -2.75
CA VAL A 48 13.17 -9.09 -3.49
C VAL A 48 14.32 -8.71 -2.56
N GLN A 49 14.16 -7.63 -1.81
CA GLN A 49 15.20 -7.14 -0.92
C GLN A 49 15.49 -8.10 0.23
N LEU A 50 14.47 -8.69 0.85
CA LEU A 50 14.65 -9.73 1.86
C LEU A 50 15.36 -10.97 1.30
N ARG A 51 15.00 -11.40 0.09
CA ARG A 51 15.66 -12.53 -0.58
C ARG A 51 17.11 -12.20 -0.89
N ASP A 52 17.38 -11.03 -1.44
CA ASP A 52 18.72 -10.60 -1.84
C ASP A 52 19.61 -10.38 -0.60
N MET A 53 19.05 -9.91 0.51
CA MET A 53 19.70 -9.90 1.82
C MET A 53 20.07 -11.30 2.27
N ALA A 54 19.12 -12.24 2.30
CA ALA A 54 19.39 -13.62 2.72
C ALA A 54 20.50 -14.27 1.88
N SER A 55 20.43 -14.14 0.55
CA SER A 55 21.42 -14.72 -0.36
C SER A 55 22.80 -14.06 -0.27
N LYS A 56 22.89 -12.76 0.02
CA LYS A 56 24.19 -12.08 0.20
C LYS A 56 24.80 -12.39 1.55
N LEU A 57 24.00 -12.50 2.61
CA LEU A 57 24.47 -12.90 3.95
C LEU A 57 25.03 -14.33 3.92
N GLU A 58 24.32 -15.27 3.28
CA GLU A 58 24.79 -16.66 3.10
C GLU A 58 26.15 -16.71 2.40
N LYS A 59 26.34 -15.94 1.32
CA LYS A 59 27.62 -15.85 0.60
C LYS A 59 28.73 -15.20 1.41
N MET A 60 28.41 -14.27 2.31
CA MET A 60 29.40 -13.63 3.18
C MET A 60 29.86 -14.59 4.28
N ASP A 61 28.96 -15.40 4.84
CA ASP A 61 29.29 -16.44 5.83
C ASP A 61 30.16 -17.55 5.23
N ASP A 62 29.96 -17.89 3.96
CA ASP A 62 30.78 -18.89 3.24
C ASP A 62 32.20 -18.38 2.92
N THR A 63 32.48 -17.08 3.11
CA THR A 63 33.81 -16.51 2.87
C THR A 63 34.54 -16.27 4.20
N GLU A 64 35.65 -16.98 4.44
CA GLU A 64 36.52 -16.80 5.62
C GLU A 64 37.09 -15.37 5.78
N THR A 65 36.83 -14.48 4.82
CA THR A 65 37.37 -13.12 4.73
C THR A 65 36.32 -12.01 4.93
N ALA A 66 35.04 -12.34 5.14
CA ALA A 66 34.02 -11.32 5.38
C ALA A 66 34.30 -10.59 6.71
N THR A 67 34.65 -9.32 6.59
CA THR A 67 34.91 -8.46 7.76
C THR A 67 33.60 -7.93 8.35
N ALA A 68 33.60 -7.65 9.66
CA ALA A 68 32.45 -7.04 10.32
C ALA A 68 32.01 -5.71 9.67
N ASP A 69 32.96 -4.95 9.10
CA ASP A 69 32.69 -3.70 8.39
C ASP A 69 31.97 -3.90 7.06
N GLN A 70 32.27 -4.97 6.33
CA GLN A 70 31.54 -5.34 5.10
C GLN A 70 30.10 -5.73 5.42
N TYR A 71 29.90 -6.54 6.46
CA TYR A 71 28.58 -6.90 6.95
C TYR A 71 27.76 -5.67 7.36
N LYS A 72 28.37 -4.76 8.12
CA LYS A 72 27.74 -3.52 8.57
C LYS A 72 27.36 -2.62 7.40
N SER A 73 28.28 -2.38 6.46
CA SER A 73 28.04 -1.52 5.30
C SER A 73 26.93 -2.09 4.41
N PHE A 74 26.94 -3.40 4.18
CA PHE A 74 25.90 -4.08 3.43
C PHE A 74 24.51 -3.90 4.07
N THR A 75 24.41 -4.17 5.37
CA THR A 75 23.15 -4.06 6.11
C THR A 75 22.63 -2.62 6.11
N GLN A 76 23.50 -1.63 6.25
CA GLN A 76 23.13 -0.21 6.21
C GLN A 76 22.56 0.18 4.84
N ASN A 77 23.21 -0.22 3.75
CA ASN A 77 22.74 0.10 2.39
C ASN A 77 21.36 -0.49 2.09
N GLU A 78 21.09 -1.72 2.53
CA GLU A 78 19.77 -2.35 2.32
C GLU A 78 18.68 -1.66 3.15
N ILE A 79 18.99 -1.23 4.38
CA ILE A 79 18.06 -0.44 5.20
C ILE A 79 17.76 0.92 4.57
N GLU A 80 18.77 1.60 4.02
CA GLU A 80 18.60 2.87 3.34
C GLU A 80 17.76 2.73 2.07
N SER A 81 18.02 1.68 1.28
CA SER A 81 17.21 1.41 0.10
C SER A 81 15.75 1.09 0.46
N MET A 82 15.48 0.28 1.49
CA MET A 82 14.12 0.05 1.98
C MET A 82 13.43 1.34 2.41
N ARG A 83 14.17 2.23 3.09
CA ARG A 83 13.66 3.54 3.50
C ARG A 83 13.26 4.35 2.27
N ASP A 84 14.16 4.48 1.30
CA ASP A 84 13.94 5.35 0.15
C ASP A 84 12.78 4.86 -0.73
N SER A 85 12.64 3.54 -0.90
CA SER A 85 11.46 2.92 -1.51
C SER A 85 10.16 3.20 -0.77
N ALA A 86 10.17 3.11 0.57
CA ALA A 86 9.00 3.40 1.40
C ALA A 86 8.59 4.89 1.28
N LEU A 87 9.57 5.80 1.25
CA LEU A 87 9.35 7.22 1.05
C LEU A 87 8.69 7.48 -0.30
N ALA A 88 9.25 6.93 -1.38
CA ALA A 88 8.72 7.09 -2.74
C ALA A 88 7.30 6.53 -2.89
N THR A 89 7.02 5.41 -2.23
CA THR A 89 5.67 4.82 -2.23
C THR A 89 4.67 5.73 -1.53
N LEU A 90 5.05 6.31 -0.39
CA LEU A 90 4.18 7.27 0.30
C LEU A 90 4.00 8.57 -0.49
N ASP A 91 5.03 9.04 -1.19
CA ASP A 91 4.93 10.20 -2.07
C ASP A 91 3.94 9.93 -3.23
N ALA A 92 3.98 8.74 -3.82
CA ALA A 92 3.04 8.35 -4.87
C ALA A 92 1.58 8.25 -4.38
N VAL A 93 1.38 7.87 -3.12
CA VAL A 93 0.04 7.65 -2.55
C VAL A 93 -0.55 8.91 -1.94
N LEU A 94 0.27 9.74 -1.28
CA LEU A 94 -0.17 10.88 -0.46
C LEU A 94 0.17 12.24 -1.10
N GLY A 95 1.07 12.27 -2.08
CA GLY A 95 1.59 13.48 -2.72
C GLY A 95 3.08 13.69 -2.45
N GLU A 96 3.72 14.44 -3.35
CA GLU A 96 5.16 14.69 -3.31
C GLU A 96 5.61 15.30 -1.96
N GLY A 97 6.63 14.69 -1.34
CA GLY A 97 7.22 15.14 -0.07
C GLY A 97 6.54 14.57 1.19
N GLU A 98 5.38 13.94 1.06
CA GLU A 98 4.64 13.36 2.18
C GLU A 98 5.34 12.17 2.80
N GLY A 99 6.06 11.36 2.02
CA GLY A 99 6.88 10.27 2.53
C GLY A 99 7.88 10.76 3.57
N ARG A 100 8.62 11.83 3.26
CA ARG A 100 9.59 12.43 4.20
C ARG A 100 8.90 13.03 5.41
N ARG A 101 7.81 13.76 5.22
CA ARG A 101 7.04 14.36 6.33
C ARG A 101 6.55 13.29 7.31
N VAL A 102 5.97 12.21 6.79
CA VAL A 102 5.48 11.07 7.59
C VAL A 102 6.64 10.38 8.31
N TYR A 103 7.77 10.18 7.62
CA TYR A 103 8.98 9.59 8.20
C TYR A 103 9.51 10.39 9.40
N GLU A 104 9.64 11.71 9.24
CA GLU A 104 10.12 12.60 10.28
C GLU A 104 9.14 12.67 11.46
N PHE A 105 7.83 12.74 11.19
CA PHE A 105 6.79 12.74 12.23
C PHE A 105 6.87 11.52 13.15
N TYR A 106 7.14 10.34 12.59
CA TYR A 106 7.28 9.09 13.35
C TYR A 106 8.72 8.80 13.81
N GLY A 107 9.53 9.85 13.97
CA GLY A 107 10.87 9.74 14.57
C GLY A 107 11.90 9.07 13.67
N SER A 108 11.77 9.22 12.34
CA SER A 108 12.71 8.67 11.34
C SER A 108 12.83 7.14 11.39
N SER A 109 11.70 6.45 11.60
CA SER A 109 11.65 4.98 11.65
C SER A 109 11.12 4.36 10.35
N THR A 110 11.98 3.68 9.60
CA THR A 110 11.61 2.94 8.38
C THR A 110 10.58 1.84 8.67
N LYS A 111 10.67 1.20 9.85
CA LYS A 111 9.70 0.20 10.29
C LYS A 111 8.29 0.78 10.40
N VAL A 112 8.18 2.02 10.87
CA VAL A 112 6.88 2.70 10.96
C VAL A 112 6.35 3.03 9.57
N LEU A 113 7.20 3.46 8.62
CA LEU A 113 6.76 3.65 7.23
C LEU A 113 6.15 2.39 6.63
N ASN A 114 6.81 1.24 6.80
CA ASN A 114 6.30 -0.05 6.30
C ASN A 114 4.95 -0.39 6.92
N THR A 115 4.78 -0.09 8.20
CA THR A 115 3.51 -0.29 8.91
C THR A 115 2.43 0.63 8.35
N VAL A 116 2.73 1.90 8.10
CA VAL A 116 1.80 2.86 7.50
C VAL A 116 1.37 2.37 6.11
N ILE A 117 2.31 1.97 5.25
CA ILE A 117 2.01 1.47 3.90
C ILE A 117 1.09 0.25 3.96
N GLY A 118 1.40 -0.72 4.83
CA GLY A 118 0.55 -1.92 4.99
C GLY A 118 -0.86 -1.60 5.52
N LEU A 119 -0.99 -0.62 6.41
CA LEU A 119 -2.29 -0.16 6.91
C LEU A 119 -3.10 0.55 5.82
N ILE A 120 -2.46 1.38 4.99
CA ILE A 120 -3.11 2.02 3.84
C ILE A 120 -3.67 0.93 2.92
N GLN A 121 -2.82 -0.01 2.49
CA GLN A 121 -3.22 -1.10 1.60
C GLN A 121 -4.41 -1.89 2.16
N ALA A 122 -4.35 -2.27 3.44
CA ALA A 122 -5.44 -3.00 4.09
C ALA A 122 -6.76 -2.21 4.13
N GLU A 123 -6.71 -0.89 4.32
CA GLU A 123 -7.92 -0.05 4.31
C GLU A 123 -8.50 0.12 2.90
N LEU A 124 -7.66 0.24 1.86
CA LEU A 124 -8.13 0.31 0.48
C LEU A 124 -8.73 -1.03 0.02
N ASP A 125 -8.12 -2.16 0.38
CA ASP A 125 -8.62 -3.50 0.08
C ASP A 125 -10.02 -3.75 0.67
N LYS A 126 -10.29 -3.25 1.88
CA LYS A 126 -11.62 -3.35 2.52
C LYS A 126 -12.69 -2.68 1.68
N VAL A 127 -12.41 -1.51 1.09
CA VAL A 127 -13.34 -0.79 0.21
C VAL A 127 -13.68 -1.66 -1.00
N MET A 128 -12.69 -2.33 -1.58
CA MET A 128 -12.90 -3.22 -2.72
C MET A 128 -13.70 -4.48 -2.38
N VAL A 129 -13.46 -5.08 -1.21
CA VAL A 129 -14.24 -6.23 -0.73
C VAL A 129 -15.72 -5.87 -0.50
N GLU A 130 -16.00 -4.71 0.10
CA GLU A 130 -17.38 -4.25 0.33
C GLU A 130 -18.14 -3.99 -0.98
N ARG A 131 -17.44 -3.47 -1.99
CA ARG A 131 -17.99 -3.28 -3.34
C ARG A 131 -18.31 -4.60 -4.01
N LYS A 132 -17.39 -5.56 -3.96
CA LYS A 132 -17.63 -6.90 -4.51
C LYS A 132 -18.89 -7.53 -3.91
N LYS A 133 -19.04 -7.47 -2.57
CA LYS A 133 -20.25 -7.94 -1.88
C LYS A 133 -21.52 -7.23 -2.35
N THR A 134 -21.45 -5.93 -2.61
CA THR A 134 -22.60 -5.14 -3.09
C THR A 134 -22.98 -5.51 -4.52
N ALA A 135 -22.00 -5.68 -5.40
CA ALA A 135 -22.20 -6.17 -6.76
C ALA A 135 -22.80 -7.59 -6.77
N ASP A 136 -22.25 -8.51 -5.98
CA ASP A 136 -22.73 -9.89 -5.89
C ASP A 136 -24.17 -9.97 -5.38
N LYS A 137 -24.56 -9.12 -4.43
CA LYS A 137 -25.95 -8.98 -3.97
C LYS A 137 -26.87 -8.52 -5.11
N HIS A 138 -26.44 -7.57 -5.94
CA HIS A 138 -27.22 -7.11 -7.08
C HIS A 138 -27.43 -8.23 -8.10
N TYR A 139 -26.38 -8.98 -8.46
CA TYR A 139 -26.47 -10.10 -9.40
C TYR A 139 -27.30 -11.28 -8.86
N SER A 140 -27.16 -11.62 -7.59
CA SER A 140 -27.94 -12.71 -6.96
C SER A 140 -29.44 -12.39 -6.85
N ASN A 141 -29.80 -11.14 -6.59
CA ASN A 141 -31.19 -10.69 -6.56
C ASN A 141 -31.83 -10.71 -7.96
N ARG A 142 -31.05 -10.40 -9.02
CA ARG A 142 -31.50 -10.51 -10.41
C ARG A 142 -31.85 -11.96 -10.77
N HIS A 143 -30.98 -12.91 -10.40
CA HIS A 143 -31.23 -14.33 -10.64
C HIS A 143 -32.42 -14.93 -9.87
N LYS A 144 -32.78 -14.38 -8.71
CA LYS A 144 -33.97 -14.82 -7.96
C LYS A 144 -35.28 -14.31 -8.57
N ASN A 145 -35.28 -13.12 -9.16
CA ASN A 145 -36.47 -12.58 -9.81
C ASN A 145 -36.75 -13.22 -11.17
N ASP A 146 -35.71 -13.64 -11.90
CA ASP A 146 -35.88 -14.36 -13.17
C ASP A 146 -36.41 -15.80 -12.98
N LYS A 147 -36.29 -16.40 -11.79
CA LYS A 147 -36.86 -17.73 -11.46
C LYS A 147 -38.32 -17.69 -10.98
N LYS A 148 -38.92 -16.50 -10.85
CA LYS A 148 -40.32 -16.31 -10.43
C LYS A 148 -41.26 -15.88 -11.57
N LYS A 149 -40.74 -15.82 -12.80
CA LYS A 149 -41.54 -15.71 -14.03
C LYS A 149 -41.61 -17.08 -14.70
#